data_AF-A0ABD3R7I8-F1
#
_entry.id   AF-A0ABD3R7I8-F1
#
_cell.length_a   1.000
_cell.length_b   1.000
_cell.length_c   1.000
_cell.angle_alpha   90.00
_cell.angle_beta   90.00
_cell.angle_gamma   90.00
#
_symmetry.space_group_name_H-M   'P 1'
#
loop_
_entity.id
_entity.type
_entity.pdbx_description
1 polymer ?
#
loop_
_entity_poly.entity_id
_entity_poly.type
_entity_poly.pdbx_seq_one_letter_code
_entity_poly.pdbx_strand_id
1 'polypeptide(L)'
;MEGSFSFVLDDGYEVGTIERRSMQQSTLFPISSNMTFGIVSESLMDGPGGIFMGLVKYAANDRIRPSFLGQSCVSRFSIDLRGKIRCGVGGDVAMKALTLYGPPPAAAADSAVVVGRRIRYDVANAMSMRLPPRNAIPLVQDLNGKYGDPTVHYVGVAYTIKVNGSDLVPPSMTRRKKKLYCIFDTGCSGMSVSPSLFDARYDVARANKEKSLWGKVDVEFLSISGDIVALSAKRPITTPMGIDERPWGKSLDGHGIIVLGLAFLDGMRMVVDIDGDNIWFDR
;
A
#
# COMPACT_ATOMS: atom_id res chain seq x y z
N MET A 1 7.12 -29.89 19.60
CA MET A 1 6.42 -28.69 20.09
C MET A 1 5.39 -28.37 19.01
N GLU A 2 4.19 -28.92 19.17
CA GLU A 2 3.08 -28.73 18.21
C GLU A 2 2.34 -27.46 18.62
N GLY A 3 2.35 -26.46 17.74
CA GLY A 3 1.54 -25.25 17.90
C GLY A 3 0.29 -25.38 17.05
N SER A 4 -0.88 -25.34 17.67
CA SER A 4 -2.15 -25.15 16.98
C SER A 4 -2.40 -23.65 16.79
N PHE A 5 -2.76 -23.25 15.57
CA PHE A 5 -3.32 -21.93 15.29
C PHE A 5 -4.83 -22.10 15.11
N SER A 6 -5.62 -21.36 15.88
CA SER A 6 -7.08 -21.31 15.76
C SER A 6 -7.51 -20.09 14.94
N PHE A 7 -8.40 -20.31 13.98
CA PHE A 7 -9.09 -19.26 13.25
C PHE A 7 -10.44 -19.00 13.92
N VAL A 8 -10.76 -17.74 14.18
CA VAL A 8 -12.12 -17.32 14.55
C VAL A 8 -12.74 -16.70 13.30
N LEU A 9 -13.71 -17.40 12.70
CA LEU A 9 -14.67 -16.78 11.79
C LEU A 9 -15.76 -16.15 12.67
N ASP A 10 -16.16 -14.93 12.35
CA ASP A 10 -17.05 -14.10 13.19
C ASP A 10 -18.48 -14.65 13.33
N ASP A 11 -18.78 -15.83 12.75
CA ASP A 11 -20.13 -16.39 12.67
C ASP A 11 -20.34 -17.70 13.46
N GLY A 12 -19.39 -18.13 14.30
CA GLY A 12 -19.65 -19.13 15.35
C GLY A 12 -20.08 -20.55 14.93
N TYR A 13 -19.64 -21.06 13.77
CA TYR A 13 -19.93 -22.46 13.34
C TYR A 13 -18.69 -23.37 13.35
N GLU A 14 -18.81 -24.55 13.97
CA GLU A 14 -17.85 -25.65 13.89
C GLU A 14 -17.81 -26.27 12.48
N VAL A 15 -16.60 -26.66 12.02
CA VAL A 15 -16.37 -27.33 10.73
C VAL A 15 -16.22 -28.84 10.92
N GLY A 16 -17.13 -29.61 10.33
CA GLY A 16 -17.11 -31.08 10.32
C GLY A 16 -16.00 -31.68 9.44
N THR A 17 -15.74 -32.98 9.66
CA THR A 17 -14.67 -33.77 9.04
C THR A 17 -14.85 -33.98 7.53
N ILE A 18 -13.77 -33.81 6.73
CA ILE A 18 -13.77 -33.96 5.27
C ILE A 18 -13.12 -35.29 4.86
N GLU A 19 -13.85 -36.14 4.12
CA GLU A 19 -13.31 -37.32 3.44
C GLU A 19 -12.62 -36.97 2.10
N ARG A 20 -11.52 -37.67 1.80
CA ARG A 20 -10.67 -37.49 0.62
C ARG A 20 -11.39 -37.83 -0.69
N ARG A 21 -11.67 -36.83 -1.52
CA ARG A 21 -11.70 -36.96 -2.99
C ARG A 21 -10.97 -35.78 -3.63
N SER A 22 -10.08 -36.10 -4.58
CA SER A 22 -9.34 -35.22 -5.51
C SER A 22 -9.08 -33.78 -5.05
N MET A 23 -7.83 -33.46 -4.68
CA MET A 23 -7.35 -32.09 -4.48
C MET A 23 -7.53 -31.25 -5.76
N GLN A 24 -8.70 -30.62 -5.91
CA GLN A 24 -8.74 -29.25 -6.41
C GLN A 24 -8.00 -28.41 -5.37
N GLN A 25 -7.05 -27.58 -5.79
CA GLN A 25 -6.43 -26.58 -4.93
C GLN A 25 -7.55 -25.73 -4.33
N SER A 26 -7.97 -26.10 -3.13
CA SER A 26 -8.94 -25.37 -2.34
C SER A 26 -8.38 -23.96 -2.20
N THR A 27 -9.07 -23.00 -2.80
CA THR A 27 -8.85 -21.57 -2.65
C THR A 27 -8.57 -21.28 -1.18
N LEU A 28 -7.33 -20.92 -0.85
CA LEU A 28 -6.89 -20.54 0.50
C LEU A 28 -7.74 -19.41 1.12
N PHE A 29 -8.56 -18.75 0.30
CA PHE A 29 -9.47 -17.68 0.67
C PHE A 29 -10.85 -17.95 0.07
N PRO A 30 -11.90 -18.12 0.88
CA PRO A 30 -13.27 -18.10 0.40
C PRO A 30 -13.54 -16.82 -0.39
N ILE A 31 -14.18 -16.94 -1.55
CA ILE A 31 -14.52 -15.84 -2.48
C ILE A 31 -15.35 -14.71 -1.80
N SER A 32 -15.87 -14.95 -0.60
CA SER A 32 -16.76 -14.04 0.14
C SER A 32 -16.26 -13.63 1.53
N SER A 33 -15.06 -14.02 1.97
CA SER A 33 -14.57 -13.68 3.31
C SER A 33 -13.50 -12.59 3.27
N ASN A 34 -13.75 -11.46 3.93
CA ASN A 34 -12.67 -10.55 4.31
C ASN A 34 -11.81 -11.28 5.34
N MET A 35 -10.50 -11.40 5.06
CA MET A 35 -9.57 -12.00 6.01
C MET A 35 -8.68 -10.91 6.56
N THR A 36 -8.76 -10.68 7.87
CA THR A 36 -7.87 -9.75 8.58
C THR A 36 -6.69 -10.55 9.13
N PHE A 37 -5.49 -10.25 8.65
CA PHE A 37 -4.26 -10.88 9.13
C PHE A 37 -3.58 -9.99 10.15
N GLY A 38 -3.40 -10.54 11.35
CA GLY A 38 -2.63 -9.92 12.42
C GLY A 38 -3.44 -8.91 13.24
N ILE A 39 -3.53 -9.19 14.54
CA ILE A 39 -3.77 -8.18 15.57
C ILE A 39 -2.37 -7.78 16.04
N VAL A 40 -1.95 -6.55 15.74
CA VAL A 40 -0.65 -6.07 16.22
C VAL A 40 -0.88 -5.43 17.57
N SER A 41 -0.37 -6.06 18.63
CA SER A 41 -0.35 -5.49 19.98
C SER A 41 0.35 -4.13 19.97
N GLU A 42 -0.16 -3.15 20.73
CA GLU A 42 0.55 -1.88 20.99
C GLU A 42 1.99 -2.15 21.46
N SER A 43 2.25 -3.22 22.22
CA SER A 43 3.59 -3.58 22.67
C SER A 43 4.59 -3.92 21.55
N LEU A 44 4.12 -4.27 20.34
CA LEU A 44 4.97 -4.45 19.15
C LEU A 44 5.27 -3.11 18.46
N MET A 45 4.47 -2.07 18.70
CA MET A 45 4.49 -0.77 18.02
C MET A 45 4.89 0.42 18.94
N ASP A 46 4.92 0.22 20.27
CA ASP A 46 5.41 1.17 21.28
C ASP A 46 6.96 1.13 21.42
N GLY A 47 7.61 0.15 20.78
CA GLY A 47 9.03 0.16 20.45
C GLY A 47 9.25 0.52 18.97
N PRO A 48 10.50 0.64 18.48
CA PRO A 48 10.80 0.98 17.08
C PRO A 48 10.41 -0.10 16.04
N GLY A 49 9.64 -1.12 16.44
CA GLY A 49 9.19 -2.22 15.60
C GLY A 49 7.89 -1.87 14.86
N GLY A 50 7.87 -2.09 13.56
CA GLY A 50 6.66 -2.14 12.74
C GLY A 50 6.44 -3.56 12.23
N ILE A 51 5.22 -3.92 11.85
CA ILE A 51 5.04 -5.07 10.95
C ILE A 51 5.36 -4.60 9.54
N PHE A 52 6.52 -5.02 9.04
CA PHE A 52 6.96 -4.78 7.67
C PHE A 52 6.41 -5.90 6.80
N MET A 53 5.29 -5.65 6.13
CA MET A 53 4.91 -6.52 5.03
C MET A 53 5.27 -5.84 3.71
N GLY A 54 6.36 -6.30 3.10
CA GLY A 54 6.66 -6.04 1.68
C GLY A 54 5.64 -6.77 0.82
N LEU A 55 4.39 -6.32 0.86
CA LEU A 55 3.26 -6.91 0.16
C LEU A 55 3.36 -6.58 -1.33
N VAL A 56 4.13 -7.34 -2.07
CA VAL A 56 4.23 -7.22 -3.53
C VAL A 56 3.41 -8.35 -4.13
N LYS A 57 2.48 -8.10 -5.07
CA LYS A 57 1.76 -9.19 -5.77
C LYS A 57 2.57 -9.80 -6.91
N TYR A 58 3.25 -8.95 -7.67
CA TYR A 58 3.96 -9.35 -8.89
C TYR A 58 5.46 -9.08 -8.78
N ALA A 59 6.26 -10.11 -9.05
CA ALA A 59 7.70 -9.98 -9.26
C ALA A 59 7.98 -10.05 -10.76
N ALA A 60 8.89 -9.22 -11.27
CA ALA A 60 9.25 -9.23 -12.70
C ALA A 60 10.11 -10.44 -13.12
N ASN A 61 10.63 -11.17 -12.15
CA ASN A 61 11.59 -12.23 -12.38
C ASN A 61 11.02 -13.56 -11.89
N ASP A 62 10.83 -14.50 -12.82
CA ASP A 62 10.34 -15.86 -12.56
C ASP A 62 11.23 -16.67 -11.61
N ARG A 63 12.46 -16.19 -11.33
CA ARG A 63 13.37 -16.76 -10.32
C ARG A 63 12.99 -16.38 -8.89
N ILE A 64 12.19 -15.33 -8.69
CA ILE A 64 11.68 -14.94 -7.39
C ILE A 64 10.43 -15.77 -7.13
N ARG A 65 10.39 -16.46 -5.98
CA ARG A 65 9.21 -17.24 -5.60
C ARG A 65 7.97 -16.33 -5.60
N PRO A 66 6.82 -16.82 -6.09
CA PRO A 66 5.57 -16.08 -6.02
C PRO A 66 5.35 -15.56 -4.60
N SER A 67 5.01 -14.29 -4.45
CA SER A 67 4.72 -13.73 -3.14
C SER A 67 3.45 -14.35 -2.55
N PHE A 68 3.21 -14.15 -1.26
CA PHE A 68 1.93 -14.56 -0.65
C PHE A 68 0.73 -13.98 -1.42
N LEU A 69 0.79 -12.69 -1.80
CA LEU A 69 -0.25 -12.06 -2.60
C LEU A 69 -0.38 -12.70 -3.99
N GLY A 70 0.73 -13.00 -4.66
CA GLY A 70 0.73 -13.65 -5.98
C GLY A 70 0.23 -15.09 -5.98
N GLN A 71 0.34 -15.78 -4.84
CA GLN A 71 -0.22 -17.13 -4.63
C GLN A 71 -1.68 -17.11 -4.14
N SER A 72 -2.17 -15.93 -3.75
CA SER A 72 -3.54 -15.73 -3.27
C SER A 72 -4.44 -15.19 -4.38
N CYS A 73 -5.75 -15.30 -4.21
CA CYS A 73 -6.72 -14.59 -5.05
C CYS A 73 -6.99 -13.16 -4.57
N VAL A 74 -6.07 -12.54 -3.82
CA VAL A 74 -6.26 -11.19 -3.29
C VAL A 74 -6.23 -10.17 -4.43
N SER A 75 -7.33 -9.44 -4.60
CA SER A 75 -7.46 -8.36 -5.59
C SER A 75 -7.09 -7.00 -5.00
N ARG A 76 -7.26 -6.86 -3.68
CA ARG A 76 -7.08 -5.60 -2.96
C ARG A 76 -6.68 -5.89 -1.52
N PHE A 77 -6.00 -4.96 -0.88
CA PHE A 77 -5.82 -4.99 0.58
C PHE A 77 -5.93 -3.59 1.17
N SER A 78 -6.14 -3.50 2.48
CA SER A 78 -6.06 -2.24 3.21
C SER A 78 -5.21 -2.36 4.46
N ILE A 79 -4.46 -1.31 4.75
CA ILE A 79 -3.72 -1.12 5.99
C ILE A 79 -4.39 0.04 6.73
N ASP A 80 -5.02 -0.27 7.85
CA ASP A 80 -5.68 0.71 8.72
C ASP A 80 -4.76 1.08 9.88
N LEU A 81 -4.28 2.33 9.87
CA LEU A 81 -3.43 2.90 10.92
C LEU A 81 -4.21 3.91 11.77
N ARG A 82 -5.53 4.00 11.62
CA ARG A 82 -6.37 4.87 12.45
C ARG A 82 -6.43 4.29 13.86
N GLY A 83 -6.02 5.08 14.85
CA GLY A 83 -5.74 4.60 16.21
C GLY A 83 -6.93 4.15 17.06
N LYS A 84 -8.10 3.82 16.49
CA LYS A 84 -9.29 3.38 17.23
C LYS A 84 -10.21 2.50 16.36
N ILE A 85 -10.26 1.20 16.64
CA ILE A 85 -11.35 0.35 16.16
C ILE A 85 -12.25 0.09 17.37
N ARG A 86 -13.54 0.43 17.26
CA ARG A 86 -14.51 0.13 18.30
C ARG A 86 -14.79 -1.37 18.30
N CYS A 87 -14.24 -2.11 19.26
CA CYS A 87 -14.70 -3.47 19.54
C CYS A 87 -15.98 -3.38 20.37
N GLY A 88 -17.03 -4.09 19.95
CA GLY A 88 -18.41 -3.94 20.44
C GLY A 88 -18.64 -4.25 21.92
N VAL A 89 -17.61 -4.65 22.69
CA VAL A 89 -17.75 -5.03 24.10
C VAL A 89 -16.50 -4.56 24.88
N GLY A 90 -16.48 -3.29 25.30
CA GLY A 90 -15.52 -2.78 26.29
C GLY A 90 -14.32 -1.99 25.75
N GLY A 91 -14.52 -0.68 25.52
CA GLY A 91 -13.46 0.31 25.34
C GLY A 91 -12.95 0.48 23.90
N ASP A 92 -12.45 1.69 23.60
CA ASP A 92 -11.67 1.95 22.39
C ASP A 92 -10.32 1.24 22.54
N VAL A 93 -10.07 0.19 21.76
CA VAL A 93 -8.73 -0.40 21.64
C VAL A 93 -8.10 0.17 20.37
N ALA A 94 -6.90 0.72 20.50
CA ALA A 94 -6.14 1.14 19.33
C ALA A 94 -5.70 -0.10 18.56
N MET A 95 -6.43 -0.41 17.48
CA MET A 95 -6.12 -1.54 16.62
C MET A 95 -5.67 -1.04 15.26
N LYS A 96 -4.48 -1.50 14.85
CA LYS A 96 -4.01 -1.39 13.48
C LYS A 96 -4.33 -2.70 12.76
N ALA A 97 -4.80 -2.64 11.52
CA ALA A 97 -5.32 -3.81 10.83
C ALA A 97 -4.80 -3.93 9.39
N LEU A 98 -4.48 -5.14 8.96
CA LEU A 98 -4.32 -5.51 7.56
C LEU A 98 -5.52 -6.35 7.14
N THR A 99 -6.28 -5.88 6.16
CA THR A 99 -7.43 -6.61 5.58
C THR A 99 -7.12 -6.98 4.15
N LEU A 100 -7.34 -8.25 3.78
CA LEU A 100 -7.22 -8.75 2.43
C LEU A 100 -8.61 -8.99 1.83
N TYR A 101 -8.78 -8.58 0.58
CA TYR A 101 -10.02 -8.73 -0.18
C TYR A 101 -9.81 -9.74 -1.31
N GLY A 102 -10.67 -10.76 -1.36
CA GLY A 102 -10.72 -11.70 -2.48
C GLY A 102 -11.15 -11.03 -3.81
N PRO A 103 -11.27 -11.81 -4.89
CA PRO A 103 -11.69 -11.26 -6.18
C PRO A 103 -13.17 -10.83 -6.11
N PRO A 104 -13.59 -9.80 -6.86
CA PRO A 104 -14.99 -9.40 -6.89
C PRO A 104 -15.88 -10.56 -7.39
N PRO A 105 -17.12 -10.72 -6.89
CA PRO A 105 -17.96 -11.90 -7.14
C PRO A 105 -18.22 -12.24 -8.62
N ALA A 106 -18.15 -11.25 -9.53
CA ALA A 106 -18.34 -11.47 -10.95
C ALA A 106 -17.18 -12.21 -11.63
N ALA A 107 -15.95 -12.07 -11.14
CA ALA A 107 -14.80 -12.85 -11.62
C ALA A 107 -14.85 -14.31 -11.12
N ALA A 108 -15.60 -14.58 -10.05
CA ALA A 108 -15.84 -15.92 -9.52
C ALA A 108 -17.05 -16.63 -10.15
N ALA A 109 -17.91 -15.90 -10.88
CA ALA A 109 -19.12 -16.45 -11.48
C ALA A 109 -18.82 -17.46 -12.61
N ASP A 110 -17.67 -17.35 -13.27
CA ASP A 110 -17.23 -18.31 -14.30
C ASP A 110 -16.67 -19.62 -13.71
N SER A 111 -16.53 -19.73 -12.39
CA SER A 111 -15.97 -20.93 -11.71
C SER A 111 -16.87 -21.54 -10.64
N ALA A 112 -18.03 -20.95 -10.35
CA ALA A 112 -18.94 -21.44 -9.32
C ALA A 112 -19.92 -22.49 -9.88
N VAL A 113 -19.55 -23.78 -9.80
CA VAL A 113 -20.53 -24.87 -9.87
C VAL A 113 -21.48 -24.72 -8.67
N VAL A 114 -22.73 -24.39 -8.97
CA VAL A 114 -23.79 -24.20 -7.99
C VAL A 114 -24.14 -25.54 -7.32
N VAL A 115 -23.59 -25.79 -6.14
CA VAL A 115 -24.11 -26.80 -5.22
C VAL A 115 -24.84 -26.08 -4.08
N GLY A 116 -26.14 -25.88 -4.30
CA GLY A 116 -27.20 -25.70 -3.30
C GLY A 116 -26.86 -25.03 -1.97
N ARG A 117 -26.76 -23.69 -1.93
CA ARG A 117 -27.36 -22.83 -0.89
C ARG A 117 -27.21 -21.35 -1.29
N ARG A 118 -28.34 -20.64 -1.39
CA ARG A 118 -28.38 -19.19 -1.68
C ARG A 118 -27.77 -18.43 -0.50
N ILE A 119 -26.52 -18.01 -0.62
CA ILE A 119 -25.95 -16.95 0.22
C ILE A 119 -26.56 -15.64 -0.27
N ARG A 120 -27.37 -14.97 0.57
CA ARG A 120 -27.83 -13.61 0.26
C ARG A 120 -26.64 -12.67 0.44
N TYR A 121 -26.04 -12.26 -0.68
CA TYR A 121 -25.10 -11.15 -0.68
C TYR A 121 -25.82 -9.87 -0.28
N ASP A 122 -25.21 -9.08 0.60
CA ASP A 122 -25.59 -7.68 0.72
C ASP A 122 -25.07 -6.95 -0.53
N VAL A 123 -25.94 -6.88 -1.54
CA VAL A 123 -25.61 -6.45 -2.92
C VAL A 123 -25.05 -5.02 -2.94
N ALA A 124 -25.35 -4.22 -1.92
CA ALA A 124 -24.81 -2.87 -1.74
C ALA A 124 -23.28 -2.87 -1.53
N ASN A 125 -22.74 -3.80 -0.74
CA ASN A 125 -21.28 -3.92 -0.53
C ASN A 125 -20.58 -4.48 -1.78
N ALA A 126 -21.22 -5.41 -2.50
CA ALA A 126 -20.67 -5.97 -3.73
C ALA A 126 -20.61 -4.96 -4.89
N MET A 127 -21.55 -4.01 -4.96
CA MET A 127 -21.56 -2.94 -5.98
C MET A 127 -20.64 -1.77 -5.62
N SER A 128 -20.51 -1.40 -4.34
CA SER A 128 -19.55 -0.37 -3.89
C SER A 128 -18.08 -0.76 -4.11
N MET A 129 -17.78 -2.02 -4.40
CA MET A 129 -16.41 -2.49 -4.69
C MET A 129 -15.99 -2.34 -6.17
N ARG A 130 -16.91 -2.02 -7.09
CA ARG A 130 -16.64 -2.12 -8.53
C ARG A 130 -15.87 -0.95 -9.13
N LEU A 131 -15.90 0.22 -8.50
CA LEU A 131 -15.17 1.38 -9.00
C LEU A 131 -14.32 1.97 -7.87
N PRO A 132 -13.06 2.36 -8.17
CA PRO A 132 -12.27 3.10 -7.21
C PRO A 132 -12.99 4.41 -6.85
N PRO A 133 -12.83 4.90 -5.61
CA PRO A 133 -13.42 6.17 -5.23
C PRO A 133 -12.79 7.31 -6.06
N ARG A 134 -13.50 8.43 -6.22
CA ARG A 134 -13.05 9.56 -7.07
C ARG A 134 -11.68 10.10 -6.66
N ASN A 135 -11.36 10.05 -5.37
CA ASN A 135 -10.08 10.47 -4.82
C ASN A 135 -8.97 9.40 -4.93
N ALA A 136 -9.18 8.30 -5.66
CA ALA A 136 -8.13 7.33 -5.89
C ALA A 136 -7.02 7.90 -6.77
N ILE A 137 -5.78 7.59 -6.40
CA ILE A 137 -4.57 7.92 -7.13
C ILE A 137 -4.25 6.72 -8.05
N PRO A 138 -4.05 6.96 -9.37
CA PRO A 138 -3.65 5.90 -10.28
C PRO A 138 -2.23 5.43 -9.98
N LEU A 139 -2.05 4.11 -9.93
CA LEU A 139 -0.75 3.48 -9.80
C LEU A 139 -0.08 3.34 -11.18
N VAL A 140 1.25 3.41 -11.21
CA VAL A 140 2.05 3.23 -12.41
C VAL A 140 3.09 2.14 -12.21
N GLN A 141 3.44 1.44 -13.29
CA GLN A 141 4.43 0.36 -13.26
C GLN A 141 5.74 0.77 -13.95
N ASP A 142 5.96 2.07 -14.17
CA ASP A 142 7.14 2.59 -14.89
C ASP A 142 8.47 2.10 -14.30
N LEU A 143 8.59 2.04 -12.96
CA LEU A 143 9.83 1.57 -12.29
C LEU A 143 10.21 0.17 -12.74
N ASN A 144 9.23 -0.73 -12.80
CA ASN A 144 9.39 -2.10 -13.26
C ASN A 144 9.50 -2.16 -14.79
N GLY A 145 8.43 -1.76 -15.50
CA GLY A 145 8.29 -1.99 -16.94
C GLY A 145 9.28 -1.18 -17.79
N LYS A 146 9.65 0.03 -17.36
CA LYS A 146 10.57 0.90 -18.11
C LYS A 146 11.98 0.85 -17.53
N TYR A 147 12.09 0.98 -16.20
CA TYR A 147 13.39 1.09 -15.53
C TYR A 147 13.92 -0.21 -14.95
N GLY A 148 13.24 -1.34 -15.17
CA GLY A 148 13.79 -2.68 -14.89
C GLY A 148 13.86 -3.05 -13.40
N ASP A 149 13.17 -2.32 -12.53
CA ASP A 149 13.00 -2.70 -11.13
C ASP A 149 12.46 -4.14 -11.05
N PRO A 150 13.10 -5.06 -10.32
CA PRO A 150 12.63 -6.45 -10.19
C PRO A 150 11.28 -6.56 -9.48
N THR A 151 10.82 -5.49 -8.83
CA THR A 151 9.62 -5.46 -8.00
C THR A 151 8.56 -4.56 -8.62
N VAL A 152 7.30 -4.99 -8.60
CA VAL A 152 6.16 -4.10 -8.88
C VAL A 152 5.77 -3.39 -7.58
N HIS A 153 6.25 -2.17 -7.41
CA HIS A 153 5.90 -1.30 -6.29
C HIS A 153 4.52 -0.66 -6.48
N TYR A 154 3.87 -0.29 -5.38
CA TYR A 154 2.70 0.60 -5.43
C TYR A 154 3.20 2.05 -5.61
N VAL A 155 3.27 2.49 -6.87
CA VAL A 155 3.86 3.78 -7.23
C VAL A 155 2.80 4.74 -7.73
N GLY A 156 2.66 5.89 -7.07
CA GLY A 156 1.95 7.05 -7.62
C GLY A 156 2.91 8.02 -8.31
N VAL A 157 2.37 8.91 -9.17
CA VAL A 157 3.14 10.04 -9.70
C VAL A 157 2.70 11.31 -8.97
N ALA A 158 3.60 11.90 -8.20
CA ALA A 158 3.31 13.15 -7.51
C ALA A 158 3.18 14.30 -8.52
N TYR A 159 2.14 15.11 -8.30
CA TYR A 159 1.90 16.36 -9.00
C TYR A 159 2.85 17.46 -8.48
N THR A 160 3.00 17.57 -7.16
CA THR A 160 4.00 18.44 -6.53
C THR A 160 4.45 17.89 -5.18
N ILE A 161 5.61 18.36 -4.74
CA ILE A 161 6.11 18.20 -3.38
C ILE A 161 6.51 19.57 -2.84
N LYS A 162 6.08 19.87 -1.63
CA LYS A 162 6.42 21.09 -0.90
C LYS A 162 7.13 20.73 0.39
N VAL A 163 8.20 21.45 0.70
CA VAL A 163 8.91 21.34 1.97
C VAL A 163 8.94 22.72 2.62
N ASN A 164 8.41 22.82 3.83
CA ASN A 164 8.25 24.10 4.56
C ASN A 164 7.53 25.18 3.73
N GLY A 165 6.56 24.77 2.90
CA GLY A 165 5.79 25.65 2.03
C GLY A 165 6.47 26.04 0.72
N SER A 166 7.73 25.63 0.50
CA SER A 166 8.44 25.86 -0.76
C SER A 166 8.36 24.63 -1.66
N ASP A 167 8.08 24.83 -2.96
CA ASP A 167 8.09 23.74 -3.93
C ASP A 167 9.50 23.12 -4.05
N LEU A 168 9.58 21.80 -3.92
CA LEU A 168 10.79 21.01 -4.13
C LEU A 168 10.73 20.36 -5.51
N VAL A 169 10.76 21.18 -6.55
CA VAL A 169 10.93 20.69 -7.91
C VAL A 169 12.34 21.08 -8.37
N PRO A 170 13.25 20.12 -8.57
CA PRO A 170 14.55 20.41 -9.14
C PRO A 170 14.39 21.15 -10.48
N PRO A 171 15.21 22.16 -10.79
CA PRO A 171 15.18 22.85 -12.09
C PRO A 171 15.33 21.90 -13.28
N SER A 172 15.95 20.73 -13.07
CA SER A 172 16.08 19.66 -14.06
C SER A 172 14.75 18.94 -14.38
N MET A 173 13.77 18.96 -13.46
CA MET A 173 12.47 18.32 -13.65
C MET A 173 11.45 19.20 -14.37
N THR A 174 11.50 20.52 -14.15
CA THR A 174 10.58 21.49 -14.77
C THR A 174 10.76 21.61 -16.29
N ARG A 175 11.98 21.44 -16.81
CA ARG A 175 12.29 21.62 -18.26
C ARG A 175 11.96 20.43 -19.15
N ARG A 176 11.79 19.21 -18.62
CA ARG A 176 11.77 17.97 -19.42
C ARG A 176 10.59 17.02 -19.15
N LYS A 177 9.48 17.51 -18.57
CA LYS A 177 8.33 16.66 -18.17
C LYS A 177 8.79 15.47 -17.29
N LYS A 178 9.71 15.69 -16.36
CA LYS A 178 10.17 14.62 -15.48
C LYS A 178 9.13 14.36 -14.40
N LYS A 179 8.75 13.10 -14.28
CA LYS A 179 7.90 12.57 -13.21
C LYS A 179 8.66 12.41 -11.90
N LEU A 180 7.96 12.69 -10.81
CA LEU A 180 8.34 12.34 -9.44
C LEU A 180 7.55 11.08 -9.03
N TYR A 181 8.22 9.95 -8.94
CA TYR A 181 7.61 8.69 -8.53
C TYR A 181 7.59 8.57 -7.01
N CYS A 182 6.44 8.23 -6.44
CA CYS A 182 6.26 8.01 -5.00
C CYS A 182 5.86 6.57 -4.74
N ILE A 183 6.75 5.80 -4.11
CA ILE A 183 6.47 4.45 -3.64
C ILE A 183 5.76 4.57 -2.28
N PHE A 184 4.59 3.95 -2.14
CA PHE A 184 3.91 3.83 -0.85
C PHE A 184 4.42 2.58 -0.13
N ASP A 185 5.16 2.77 0.96
CA ASP A 185 5.85 1.67 1.64
C ASP A 185 5.69 1.77 3.16
N THR A 186 4.80 0.96 3.73
CA THR A 186 4.66 0.84 5.18
C THR A 186 5.90 0.26 5.84
N GLY A 187 6.84 -0.30 5.06
CA GLY A 187 8.14 -0.73 5.51
C GLY A 187 9.20 0.38 5.62
N CYS A 188 8.82 1.64 5.35
CA CYS A 188 9.65 2.80 5.63
C CYS A 188 9.02 3.58 6.80
N SER A 189 9.79 3.90 7.85
CA SER A 189 9.23 4.68 8.98
C SER A 189 9.01 6.16 8.63
N GLY A 190 9.90 6.73 7.80
CA GLY A 190 9.92 8.15 7.46
C GLY A 190 9.76 8.37 5.96
N MET A 191 10.83 8.80 5.32
CA MET A 191 10.91 9.00 3.87
C MET A 191 12.28 8.61 3.35
N SER A 192 12.34 8.02 2.17
CA SER A 192 13.59 7.93 1.40
C SER A 192 13.48 8.76 0.14
N VAL A 193 14.53 9.48 -0.25
CA VAL A 193 14.49 10.36 -1.45
C VAL A 193 15.70 10.14 -2.33
N SER A 194 15.56 10.28 -3.64
CA SER A 194 16.69 10.21 -4.55
C SER A 194 17.73 11.30 -4.24
N PRO A 195 19.05 11.04 -4.40
CA PRO A 195 20.12 12.00 -4.08
C PRO A 195 19.89 13.40 -4.67
N SER A 196 19.50 13.47 -5.94
CA SER A 196 19.24 14.75 -6.63
C SER A 196 18.12 15.59 -6.00
N LEU A 197 17.11 14.96 -5.39
CA LEU A 197 16.07 15.67 -4.62
C LEU A 197 16.59 16.11 -3.26
N PHE A 198 17.41 15.27 -2.62
CA PHE A 198 18.03 15.58 -1.34
C PHE A 198 18.96 16.80 -1.45
N ASP A 199 19.83 16.81 -2.46
CA ASP A 199 20.76 17.90 -2.74
C ASP A 199 20.02 19.19 -3.12
N ALA A 200 19.05 19.11 -4.02
CA ALA A 200 18.20 20.25 -4.36
C ALA A 200 17.50 20.83 -3.12
N ARG A 201 17.06 19.97 -2.21
CA ARG A 201 16.43 20.41 -0.97
C ARG A 201 17.41 21.13 -0.05
N TYR A 202 18.65 20.62 0.02
CA TYR A 202 19.72 21.23 0.81
C TYR A 202 20.05 22.65 0.34
N ASP A 203 20.11 22.86 -0.98
CA ASP A 203 20.33 24.18 -1.57
C ASP A 203 19.21 25.17 -1.24
N VAL A 204 17.95 24.75 -1.39
CA VAL A 204 16.78 25.57 -1.03
C VAL A 204 16.79 25.93 0.45
N ALA A 205 17.04 24.95 1.33
CA ALA A 205 17.06 25.17 2.77
C ALA A 205 18.13 26.20 3.18
N ARG A 206 19.32 26.12 2.55
CA ARG A 206 20.42 27.06 2.79
C ARG A 206 20.08 28.46 2.30
N ALA A 207 19.53 28.59 1.08
CA ALA A 207 19.12 29.87 0.52
C ALA A 207 18.07 30.57 1.39
N ASN A 208 17.11 29.79 1.91
CA ASN A 208 16.03 30.28 2.76
C ASN A 208 16.40 30.40 4.26
N LYS A 209 17.62 30.02 4.65
CA LYS A 209 18.09 29.98 6.06
C LYS A 209 17.14 29.20 6.98
N GLU A 210 16.65 28.07 6.49
CA GLU A 210 15.65 27.27 7.20
C GLU A 210 16.26 26.53 8.41
N LYS A 211 15.50 26.46 9.50
CA LYS A 211 15.94 25.77 10.72
C LYS A 211 15.87 24.24 10.62
N SER A 212 15.13 23.71 9.65
CA SER A 212 14.93 22.26 9.48
C SER A 212 14.94 21.89 8.01
N LEU A 213 15.75 20.87 7.66
CA LEU A 213 15.86 20.39 6.30
C LEU A 213 14.55 19.79 5.78
N TRP A 214 13.76 19.09 6.59
CA TRP A 214 12.51 18.43 6.14
C TRP A 214 11.30 18.76 7.03
N GLY A 215 11.23 20.00 7.54
CA GLY A 215 10.28 20.44 8.58
C GLY A 215 8.82 19.98 8.39
N LYS A 216 8.06 20.53 7.44
CA LYS A 216 6.76 19.99 6.99
C LYS A 216 6.90 19.57 5.55
N VAL A 217 6.50 18.35 5.21
CA VAL A 217 6.52 17.85 3.84
C VAL A 217 5.08 17.58 3.41
N ASP A 218 4.67 18.16 2.29
CA ASP A 218 3.39 17.92 1.64
C ASP A 218 3.65 17.34 0.25
N VAL A 219 3.01 16.23 -0.08
CA VAL A 219 3.07 15.59 -1.40
C VAL A 219 1.65 15.52 -1.95
N GLU A 220 1.46 16.12 -3.12
CA GLU A 220 0.16 16.24 -3.77
C GLU A 220 0.13 15.33 -5.00
N PHE A 221 -1.00 14.67 -5.22
CA PHE A 221 -1.26 13.77 -6.34
C PHE A 221 -2.53 14.21 -7.06
N LEU A 222 -2.62 13.90 -8.36
CA LEU A 222 -3.88 13.98 -9.09
C LEU A 222 -4.63 12.66 -8.93
N SER A 223 -5.90 12.74 -8.53
CA SER A 223 -6.79 11.59 -8.52
C SER A 223 -7.28 11.23 -9.93
N ILE A 224 -7.95 10.08 -10.05
CA ILE A 224 -8.65 9.66 -11.27
C ILE A 224 -9.72 10.66 -11.72
N SER A 225 -10.28 11.47 -10.81
CA SER A 225 -11.22 12.55 -11.13
C SER A 225 -10.54 13.88 -11.43
N GLY A 226 -9.21 13.97 -11.34
CA GLY A 226 -8.44 15.20 -11.48
C GLY A 226 -8.40 16.09 -10.23
N ASP A 227 -8.94 15.61 -9.11
CA ASP A 227 -8.90 16.31 -7.83
C ASP A 227 -7.52 16.14 -7.17
N ILE A 228 -7.12 17.08 -6.31
CA ILE A 228 -5.84 17.02 -5.59
C ILE A 228 -6.00 16.18 -4.31
N VAL A 229 -5.15 15.18 -4.17
CA VAL A 229 -5.00 14.37 -2.96
C VAL A 229 -3.67 14.71 -2.30
N ALA A 230 -3.70 15.19 -1.06
CA ALA A 230 -2.50 15.61 -0.34
C ALA A 230 -2.17 14.68 0.84
N LEU A 231 -0.93 14.21 0.88
CA LEU A 231 -0.34 13.50 2.01
C LEU A 231 0.71 14.39 2.67
N SER A 232 0.75 14.40 4.00
CA SER A 232 1.60 15.31 4.75
C SER A 232 2.29 14.61 5.91
N ALA A 233 3.55 14.97 6.16
CA ALA A 233 4.32 14.55 7.32
C ALA A 233 4.98 15.75 8.02
N LYS A 234 5.09 15.69 9.35
CA LYS A 234 5.84 16.68 10.14
C LYS A 234 7.16 16.07 10.58
N ARG A 235 8.26 16.64 10.11
CA ARG A 235 9.65 16.26 10.39
C ARG A 235 9.91 14.77 10.12
N PRO A 236 9.54 14.24 8.94
CA PRO A 236 9.84 12.85 8.61
C PRO A 236 11.36 12.62 8.67
N ILE A 237 11.78 11.52 9.30
CA ILE A 237 13.15 11.02 9.19
C ILE A 237 13.39 10.77 7.71
N THR A 238 14.35 11.50 7.12
CA THR A 238 14.57 11.45 5.67
C THR A 238 15.95 10.91 5.37
N THR A 239 15.99 9.81 4.63
CA THR A 239 17.23 9.13 4.24
C THR A 239 17.47 9.33 2.73
N PRO A 240 18.63 9.84 2.30
CA PRO A 240 18.95 9.80 0.89
C PRO A 240 19.11 8.35 0.45
N MET A 241 18.50 7.99 -0.67
CA MET A 241 18.74 6.70 -1.32
C MET A 241 20.22 6.61 -1.70
N GLY A 242 20.80 5.40 -1.67
CA GLY A 242 22.19 5.18 -2.04
C GLY A 242 22.53 5.79 -3.41
N ILE A 243 23.80 6.19 -3.56
CA ILE A 243 24.34 6.83 -4.78
C ILE A 243 24.08 5.91 -5.97
N ASP A 244 23.24 6.36 -6.91
CA ASP A 244 22.91 5.91 -8.30
C ASP A 244 23.06 4.45 -8.79
N GLU A 245 23.70 3.56 -8.04
CA GLU A 245 23.70 2.11 -8.17
C GLU A 245 22.38 1.54 -7.64
N ARG A 246 21.28 1.92 -8.31
CA ARG A 246 20.07 1.10 -8.21
C ARG A 246 20.48 -0.33 -8.58
N PRO A 247 20.12 -1.34 -7.77
CA PRO A 247 20.58 -2.71 -7.98
C PRO A 247 20.09 -3.30 -9.31
N TRP A 248 19.13 -2.65 -9.97
CA TRP A 248 18.57 -3.05 -11.26
C TRP A 248 19.09 -2.25 -12.48
N GLY A 249 20.13 -1.44 -12.30
CA GLY A 249 21.06 -1.04 -13.36
C GLY A 249 20.59 -0.01 -14.40
N LYS A 250 19.28 0.26 -14.56
CA LYS A 250 18.82 1.31 -15.49
C LYS A 250 18.77 2.69 -14.82
N SER A 251 19.14 3.70 -15.61
CA SER A 251 19.02 5.11 -15.25
C SER A 251 17.55 5.53 -15.19
N LEU A 252 17.21 6.42 -14.26
CA LEU A 252 15.94 7.15 -14.23
C LEU A 252 15.97 8.43 -15.08
N ASP A 253 17.06 8.70 -15.80
CA ASP A 253 17.19 9.85 -16.70
C ASP A 253 16.85 11.21 -16.07
N GLY A 254 17.05 11.38 -14.76
CA GLY A 254 16.67 12.59 -14.02
C GLY A 254 15.22 12.63 -13.53
N HIS A 255 14.49 11.51 -13.59
CA HIS A 255 13.28 11.31 -12.78
C HIS A 255 13.66 11.17 -11.30
N GLY A 256 12.80 11.68 -10.42
CA GLY A 256 12.98 11.62 -8.97
C GLY A 256 12.19 10.46 -8.39
N ILE A 257 12.69 9.87 -7.30
CA ILE A 257 11.97 8.87 -6.51
C ILE A 257 11.88 9.34 -5.07
N ILE A 258 10.72 9.11 -4.48
CA ILE A 258 10.46 9.21 -3.05
C ILE A 258 9.81 7.90 -2.60
N VAL A 259 10.18 7.43 -1.42
CA VAL A 259 9.45 6.38 -0.69
C VAL A 259 8.72 7.08 0.45
N LEU A 260 7.40 7.02 0.44
CA LEU A 260 6.53 7.57 1.48
C LEU A 260 6.25 6.48 2.51
N GLY A 261 6.82 6.68 3.70
CA GLY A 261 6.70 5.78 4.82
C GLY A 261 5.54 6.09 5.78
N LEU A 262 5.54 5.41 6.92
CA LEU A 262 4.56 5.54 7.99
C LEU A 262 4.32 6.98 8.45
N ALA A 263 5.34 7.84 8.43
CA ALA A 263 5.19 9.26 8.76
C ALA A 263 4.15 10.02 7.93
N PHE A 264 3.79 9.52 6.73
CA PHE A 264 2.74 10.08 5.87
C PHE A 264 1.41 9.33 5.98
N LEU A 265 1.44 8.09 6.47
CA LEU A 265 0.32 7.15 6.46
C LEU A 265 -0.36 7.04 7.84
N ASP A 266 0.32 7.51 8.89
CA ASP A 266 -0.19 7.45 10.26
C ASP A 266 -1.54 8.18 10.40
N GLY A 267 -2.46 7.56 11.15
CA GLY A 267 -3.82 8.07 11.30
C GLY A 267 -4.67 7.96 10.03
N MET A 268 -4.27 7.17 9.03
CA MET A 268 -5.04 6.93 7.82
C MET A 268 -5.26 5.43 7.60
N ARG A 269 -6.29 5.10 6.82
CA ARG A 269 -6.44 3.80 6.20
C ARG A 269 -6.03 3.91 4.74
N MET A 270 -4.99 3.20 4.36
CA MET A 270 -4.55 3.05 2.98
C MET A 270 -5.22 1.83 2.36
N VAL A 271 -5.78 1.97 1.17
CA VAL A 271 -6.36 0.85 0.41
C VAL A 271 -5.70 0.78 -0.95
N VAL A 272 -5.19 -0.41 -1.29
CA VAL A 272 -4.52 -0.69 -2.56
C VAL A 272 -5.37 -1.68 -3.33
N ASP A 273 -5.97 -1.21 -4.42
CA ASP A 273 -6.62 -2.04 -5.42
C ASP A 273 -5.58 -2.49 -6.44
N ILE A 274 -5.11 -3.72 -6.27
CA ILE A 274 -4.00 -4.25 -7.05
C ILE A 274 -4.43 -4.50 -8.48
N ASP A 275 -5.62 -5.06 -8.67
CA ASP A 275 -6.14 -5.40 -9.99
C ASP A 275 -6.71 -4.16 -10.71
N GLY A 276 -7.16 -3.17 -9.94
CA GLY A 276 -7.60 -1.89 -10.45
C GLY A 276 -6.49 -0.86 -10.68
N ASP A 277 -5.23 -1.15 -10.35
CA ASP A 277 -4.09 -0.21 -10.40
C ASP A 277 -4.40 1.14 -9.72
N ASN A 278 -5.00 1.12 -8.53
CA ASN A 278 -5.39 2.34 -7.81
C ASN A 278 -5.08 2.25 -6.32
N ILE A 279 -4.84 3.41 -5.70
CA ILE A 279 -4.65 3.54 -4.25
C ILE A 279 -5.45 4.72 -3.70
N TRP A 280 -6.05 4.61 -2.52
CA TRP A 280 -6.69 5.74 -1.84
C TRP A 280 -6.50 5.68 -0.34
N PHE A 281 -6.86 6.80 0.31
CA PHE A 281 -6.65 7.03 1.72
C PHE A 281 -7.92 7.54 2.37
N ASP A 282 -8.34 6.89 3.46
CA ASP A 282 -9.44 7.32 4.32
C ASP A 282 -8.87 7.85 5.65
N ARG A 283 -9.45 8.93 6.19
CA ARG A 283 -9.12 9.46 7.52
C ARG A 283 -10.19 9.11 8.53
#